data_AF-A0A804IJX8-F1
#
_entry.id   AF-A0A804IJX8-F1
#
_cell.length_a   1.000
_cell.length_b   1.000
_cell.length_c   1.000
_cell.angle_alpha   90.00
_cell.angle_beta   90.00
_cell.angle_gamma   90.00
#
_symmetry.space_group_name_H-M   'P 1'
#
loop_
_entity.id
_entity.type
_entity.pdbx_description
1 polymer ?
#
loop_
_entity_poly.entity_id
_entity_poly.type
_entity_poly.pdbx_seq_one_letter_code
_entity_poly.pdbx_strand_id
1 'polypeptide(L)'
;MSTAGEQIEIPIDPDWVVSLKNNLKVTEQEDWRTEQPTIFRVLPHLRGIDPKAYEPTIVSLGPFHHHESHLKAMDHLKWHYLNKFLGRNPEKPLEDYLKLIKEKERQARMAYSEEVKMRSDDFVQMMLLDCCFVIETILSEGEGQATIWSLSPVLVRDMLILENQLPFCLLQPLFDSTFLRQSLDLSSLILGFLSKAYCPSFLQSTKVSTCREKRCSGPEGLSGHWILDVMEW
;
A
#
# COMPACT_ATOMS: atom_id res chain seq x y z
N MET A 1 -39.40 -56.34 14.33
CA MET A 1 -39.68 -55.60 13.08
C MET A 1 -38.62 -54.52 12.98
N SER A 2 -37.62 -54.70 12.12
CA SER A 2 -36.50 -53.78 11.94
C SER A 2 -36.64 -53.14 10.57
N THR A 3 -36.87 -51.83 10.51
CA THR A 3 -36.89 -51.07 9.26
C THR A 3 -35.45 -50.70 8.91
N ALA A 4 -34.88 -51.38 7.91
CA ALA A 4 -33.61 -51.01 7.31
C ALA A 4 -33.79 -49.67 6.57
N GLY A 5 -33.05 -48.65 6.98
CA GLY A 5 -32.99 -47.37 6.27
C GLY A 5 -32.29 -47.58 4.93
N GLU A 6 -33.05 -47.43 3.86
CA GLU A 6 -32.55 -47.52 2.48
C GLU A 6 -31.67 -46.29 2.21
N GLN A 7 -30.36 -46.50 2.07
CA GLN A 7 -29.43 -45.46 1.68
C GLN A 7 -29.65 -45.15 0.20
N ILE A 8 -30.19 -43.96 -0.09
CA ILE A 8 -30.35 -43.45 -1.44
C ILE A 8 -28.97 -43.01 -1.93
N GLU A 9 -28.31 -43.83 -2.74
CA GLU A 9 -27.16 -43.40 -3.51
C GLU A 9 -27.64 -42.46 -4.62
N ILE A 10 -27.22 -41.19 -4.55
CA ILE A 10 -27.46 -40.23 -5.64
C ILE A 10 -26.35 -40.46 -6.67
N PRO A 11 -26.65 -41.01 -7.86
CA PRO A 11 -25.62 -41.28 -8.86
C PRO A 11 -25.07 -39.97 -9.39
N ILE A 12 -23.75 -39.82 -9.30
CA ILE A 12 -23.03 -38.69 -9.89
C ILE A 12 -22.74 -39.04 -11.36
N ASP A 13 -23.17 -38.17 -12.28
CA ASP A 13 -22.93 -38.33 -13.71
C ASP A 13 -21.42 -38.33 -14.03
N PRO A 14 -20.87 -39.44 -14.57
CA PRO A 14 -19.46 -39.54 -14.93
C PRO A 14 -19.02 -38.50 -15.97
N ASP A 15 -19.90 -38.13 -16.90
CA ASP A 15 -19.58 -37.17 -17.97
C ASP A 15 -19.47 -35.76 -17.41
N TRP A 16 -20.33 -35.40 -16.45
CA TRP A 16 -20.20 -34.15 -15.69
C TRP A 16 -18.88 -34.11 -14.90
N VAL A 17 -18.48 -35.21 -14.27
CA VAL A 17 -17.21 -35.30 -13.54
C VAL A 17 -16.01 -35.13 -14.47
N VAL A 18 -16.05 -35.68 -15.69
CA VAL A 18 -15.01 -35.50 -16.70
C VAL A 18 -14.96 -34.04 -17.17
N SER A 19 -16.11 -33.41 -17.40
CA SER A 19 -16.20 -31.98 -17.73
C SER A 19 -15.60 -31.10 -16.62
N LEU A 20 -15.94 -31.36 -15.36
CA LEU A 20 -15.34 -30.67 -14.22
C LEU A 20 -13.82 -30.85 -14.15
N LYS A 21 -13.32 -32.09 -14.32
CA LYS A 21 -11.88 -32.36 -14.33
C LYS A 21 -11.15 -31.67 -15.47
N ASN A 22 -11.78 -31.54 -16.64
CA ASN A 22 -11.19 -30.81 -17.77
C ASN A 22 -11.18 -29.31 -17.50
N ASN A 23 -12.25 -28.75 -16.94
CA ASN A 23 -12.29 -27.34 -16.55
C ASN A 23 -11.24 -27.03 -15.48
N LEU A 24 -11.03 -27.92 -14.51
CA LEU A 24 -9.99 -27.77 -13.48
C LEU A 24 -8.57 -27.74 -14.08
N LYS A 25 -8.28 -28.58 -15.09
CA LYS A 25 -6.99 -28.60 -15.77
C LYS A 25 -6.72 -27.34 -16.60
N VAL A 26 -7.76 -26.74 -17.18
CA VAL A 26 -7.64 -25.48 -17.93
C VAL A 26 -7.25 -24.33 -16.98
N THR A 27 -7.77 -24.32 -15.76
CA THR A 27 -7.44 -23.32 -14.74
C THR A 27 -5.98 -23.42 -14.27
N GLU A 28 -5.38 -24.61 -14.27
CA GLU A 28 -3.97 -24.80 -13.88
C GLU A 28 -2.96 -24.27 -14.93
N GLN A 29 -3.38 -24.07 -16.18
CA GLN A 29 -2.46 -23.81 -17.30
C GLN A 29 -2.14 -22.31 -17.51
N GLU A 30 -2.88 -21.40 -16.88
CA GLU A 30 -2.67 -19.94 -16.99
C GLU A 30 -1.97 -19.30 -15.78
N ASP A 31 -1.65 -20.07 -14.74
CA ASP A 31 -1.14 -19.48 -13.50
C ASP A 31 0.37 -19.26 -13.59
N TRP A 32 0.76 -18.07 -14.08
CA TRP A 32 2.13 -17.57 -13.95
C TRP A 32 2.57 -17.43 -12.48
N ARG A 33 1.63 -17.59 -11.53
CA ARG A 33 1.91 -17.56 -10.09
C ARG A 33 2.13 -18.94 -9.52
N THR A 34 3.14 -19.01 -8.66
CA THR A 34 3.40 -20.19 -7.81
C THR A 34 2.94 -19.99 -6.37
N GLU A 35 2.54 -18.77 -6.00
CA GLU A 35 2.16 -18.37 -4.64
C GLU A 35 0.91 -17.46 -4.68
N GLN A 36 0.11 -17.48 -3.60
CA GLN A 36 -1.05 -16.60 -3.49
C GLN A 36 -0.63 -15.14 -3.29
N PRO A 37 -1.24 -14.17 -4.00
CA PRO A 37 -0.94 -12.76 -3.81
C PRO A 37 -1.42 -12.26 -2.46
N THR A 38 -0.72 -11.27 -1.91
CA THR A 38 -1.03 -10.62 -0.62
C THR A 38 -1.38 -9.14 -0.78
N ILE A 39 -1.10 -8.54 -1.95
CA ILE A 39 -1.35 -7.15 -2.29
C ILE A 39 -2.31 -7.09 -3.47
N PHE A 40 -3.53 -6.58 -3.24
CA PHE A 40 -4.61 -6.63 -4.20
C PHE A 40 -4.88 -5.27 -4.83
N ARG A 41 -5.10 -5.26 -6.15
CA ARG A 41 -5.74 -4.13 -6.79
C ARG A 41 -7.23 -4.20 -6.51
N VAL A 42 -7.85 -3.06 -6.24
CA VAL A 42 -9.26 -3.03 -5.87
C VAL A 42 -10.10 -3.35 -7.11
N LEU A 43 -11.13 -4.18 -6.92
CA LEU A 43 -12.04 -4.55 -7.98
C LEU A 43 -12.65 -3.29 -8.63
N PRO A 44 -12.74 -3.20 -9.97
CA PRO A 44 -13.21 -2.00 -10.67
C PRO A 44 -14.57 -1.48 -10.17
N HIS A 45 -15.48 -2.38 -9.82
CA HIS A 45 -16.80 -2.03 -9.28
C HIS A 45 -16.73 -1.31 -7.92
N LEU A 46 -15.83 -1.76 -7.02
CA LEU A 46 -15.62 -1.09 -5.73
C LEU A 46 -14.91 0.24 -5.92
N ARG A 47 -13.91 0.28 -6.82
CA ARG A 47 -13.22 1.52 -7.18
C ARG A 47 -14.17 2.55 -7.79
N GLY A 48 -15.17 2.13 -8.56
CA GLY A 48 -16.17 3.02 -9.14
C GLY A 48 -17.09 3.72 -8.13
N ILE A 49 -17.21 3.17 -6.91
CA ILE A 49 -18.02 3.77 -5.83
C ILE A 49 -17.28 4.96 -5.20
N ASP A 50 -16.01 4.78 -4.86
CA ASP A 50 -15.15 5.83 -4.33
C ASP A 50 -13.70 5.67 -4.83
N PRO A 51 -13.37 6.26 -5.98
CA PRO A 51 -12.01 6.18 -6.52
C PRO A 51 -10.97 6.78 -5.55
N LYS A 52 -11.36 7.85 -4.84
CA LYS A 52 -10.51 8.56 -3.90
C LYS A 52 -10.27 7.77 -2.61
N ALA A 53 -10.92 6.64 -2.37
CA ALA A 53 -10.59 5.77 -1.25
C ALA A 53 -9.33 4.92 -1.52
N TYR A 54 -8.96 4.75 -2.79
CA TYR A 54 -7.93 3.78 -3.21
C TYR A 54 -6.77 4.41 -3.98
N GLU A 55 -6.87 5.68 -4.37
CA GLU A 55 -5.79 6.44 -5.00
C GLU A 55 -4.93 7.13 -3.92
N PRO A 56 -3.58 7.01 -3.97
CA PRO A 56 -2.69 7.80 -3.12
C PRO A 56 -2.78 9.28 -3.49
N THR A 57 -2.49 10.17 -2.54
CA THR A 57 -2.62 11.62 -2.71
C THR A 57 -1.27 12.30 -2.94
N ILE A 58 -0.24 11.87 -2.21
CA ILE A 58 1.09 12.49 -2.20
C ILE A 58 2.20 11.49 -2.46
N VAL A 59 2.08 10.22 -2.05
CA VAL A 59 3.15 9.22 -2.24
C VAL A 59 2.63 7.91 -2.82
N SER A 60 3.21 7.49 -3.95
CA SER A 60 3.08 6.12 -4.46
C SER A 60 4.07 5.20 -3.77
N LEU A 61 3.64 4.01 -3.41
CA LEU A 61 4.44 2.90 -2.89
C LEU A 61 4.15 1.66 -3.73
N GLY A 62 5.19 1.15 -4.38
CA GLY A 62 5.11 0.01 -5.26
C GLY A 62 4.52 0.31 -6.64
N PRO A 63 4.26 -0.75 -7.44
CA PRO A 63 4.08 -0.64 -8.88
C PRO A 63 2.70 -0.14 -9.31
N PHE A 64 1.66 -0.26 -8.49
CA PHE A 64 0.28 0.03 -8.93
C PHE A 64 0.02 1.50 -9.26
N HIS A 65 0.73 2.42 -8.60
CA HIS A 65 0.62 3.88 -8.78
C HIS A 65 1.92 4.55 -9.25
N HIS A 66 2.97 3.77 -9.57
CA HIS A 66 4.32 4.29 -9.83
C HIS A 66 4.41 5.37 -10.94
N HIS A 67 3.56 5.28 -11.96
CA HIS A 67 3.64 6.14 -13.14
C HIS A 67 2.81 7.43 -13.02
N GLU A 68 2.13 7.65 -11.91
CA GLU A 68 1.22 8.78 -11.74
C GLU A 68 2.02 10.07 -11.48
N SER A 69 1.98 11.00 -12.44
CA SER A 69 2.83 12.19 -12.44
C SER A 69 2.63 13.10 -11.23
N HIS A 70 1.45 13.09 -10.63
CA HIS A 70 1.13 13.92 -9.47
C HIS A 70 1.82 13.45 -8.18
N LEU A 71 2.33 12.21 -8.14
CA LEU A 71 2.98 11.62 -6.97
C LEU A 71 4.51 11.76 -6.99
N LYS A 72 5.08 12.25 -8.10
CA LYS A 72 6.54 12.37 -8.28
C LYS A 72 7.20 13.37 -7.35
N ALA A 73 6.45 14.32 -6.80
CA ALA A 73 6.98 15.32 -5.88
C ALA A 73 7.65 14.68 -4.65
N MET A 74 7.13 13.53 -4.20
CA MET A 74 7.67 12.80 -3.04
C MET A 74 8.88 11.92 -3.37
N ASP A 75 9.24 11.72 -4.64
CA ASP A 75 10.40 10.89 -5.00
C ASP A 75 11.71 11.50 -4.48
N HIS A 76 11.83 12.83 -4.48
CA HIS A 76 12.99 13.51 -3.87
C HIS A 76 13.14 13.18 -2.38
N LEU A 77 12.02 13.07 -1.66
CA LEU A 77 12.05 12.71 -0.24
C LEU A 77 12.44 11.24 -0.04
N LYS A 78 12.01 10.34 -0.93
CA LYS A 78 12.46 8.93 -0.89
C LYS A 78 13.96 8.80 -1.07
N TRP A 79 14.57 9.58 -1.97
CA TRP A 79 16.03 9.62 -2.11
C TRP A 79 16.73 10.15 -0.85
N HIS A 80 16.16 11.18 -0.21
CA HIS A 80 16.67 11.66 1.07
C HIS A 80 16.60 10.56 2.15
N TYR A 81 15.50 9.81 2.20
CA TYR A 81 15.29 8.73 3.16
C TYR A 81 16.19 7.54 2.88
N LEU A 82 16.46 7.21 1.62
CA LEU A 82 17.48 6.24 1.26
C LEU A 82 18.86 6.66 1.79
N ASN A 83 19.25 7.92 1.60
CA ASN A 83 20.52 8.41 2.13
C ASN A 83 20.57 8.32 3.68
N LYS A 84 19.48 8.68 4.36
CA LYS A 84 19.35 8.52 5.82
C LYS A 84 19.50 7.06 6.24
N PHE A 85 18.80 6.15 5.55
CA PHE A 85 18.81 4.71 5.80
C PHE A 85 20.20 4.10 5.62
N LEU A 86 20.91 4.43 4.52
CA LEU A 86 22.28 3.99 4.30
C LEU A 86 23.23 4.51 5.39
N GLY A 87 22.99 5.72 5.89
CA GLY A 87 23.72 6.30 7.02
C GLY A 87 23.55 5.55 8.34
N ARG A 88 22.53 4.69 8.49
CA ARG A 88 22.35 3.84 9.68
C ARG A 88 23.37 2.70 9.75
N ASN A 89 23.91 2.26 8.61
CA ASN A 89 24.95 1.23 8.53
C ASN A 89 26.04 1.61 7.50
N PRO A 90 26.99 2.49 7.88
CA PRO A 90 28.01 3.00 6.96
C PRO A 90 28.99 1.93 6.43
N GLU A 91 29.08 0.76 7.07
CA GLU A 91 29.96 -0.33 6.65
C GLU A 91 29.37 -1.11 5.47
N LYS A 92 28.07 -0.95 5.18
CA LYS A 92 27.36 -1.72 4.17
C LYS A 92 27.11 -0.88 2.90
N PRO A 93 27.67 -1.26 1.75
CA PRO A 93 27.50 -0.52 0.51
C PRO A 93 26.08 -0.66 -0.08
N LEU A 94 25.70 0.29 -0.94
CA LEU A 94 24.39 0.32 -1.62
C LEU A 94 24.12 -0.98 -2.40
N GLU A 95 25.15 -1.53 -3.02
CA GLU A 95 25.13 -2.73 -3.84
C GLU A 95 24.59 -3.95 -3.08
N ASP A 96 24.87 -4.05 -1.78
CA ASP A 96 24.38 -5.16 -0.96
C ASP A 96 22.87 -5.07 -0.71
N TYR A 97 22.31 -3.86 -0.60
CA TYR A 97 20.86 -3.66 -0.49
C TYR A 97 20.16 -3.95 -1.83
N LEU A 98 20.75 -3.50 -2.94
CA LEU A 98 20.25 -3.82 -4.27
C LEU A 98 20.25 -5.33 -4.52
N LYS A 99 21.33 -6.02 -4.16
CA LYS A 99 21.44 -7.48 -4.26
C LYS A 99 20.37 -8.19 -3.43
N LEU A 100 20.15 -7.75 -2.19
CA LEU A 100 19.13 -8.31 -1.30
C LEU A 100 17.72 -8.23 -1.91
N ILE A 101 17.37 -7.09 -2.53
CA ILE A 101 16.07 -6.94 -3.19
C ILE A 101 16.03 -7.79 -4.47
N LYS A 102 17.11 -7.81 -5.25
CA LYS A 102 17.23 -8.61 -6.48
C LYS A 102 16.98 -10.10 -6.22
N GLU A 103 17.57 -10.64 -5.16
CA GLU A 103 17.39 -12.04 -4.73
C GLU A 103 15.93 -12.37 -4.39
N LYS A 104 15.15 -11.37 -3.95
CA LYS A 104 13.74 -11.51 -3.54
C LYS A 104 12.76 -10.99 -4.58
N GLU A 105 13.23 -10.48 -5.71
CA GLU A 105 12.41 -9.79 -6.70
C GLU A 105 11.24 -10.66 -7.19
N ARG A 106 11.50 -11.94 -7.49
CA ARG A 106 10.45 -12.86 -7.94
C ARG A 106 9.34 -13.00 -6.91
N GLN A 107 9.70 -13.21 -5.65
CA GLN A 107 8.76 -13.31 -4.54
C GLN A 107 7.98 -12.00 -4.34
N ALA A 108 8.67 -10.86 -4.40
CA ALA A 108 8.06 -9.54 -4.26
C ALA A 108 7.06 -9.24 -5.37
N ARG A 109 7.35 -9.62 -6.62
CA ARG A 109 6.40 -9.47 -7.74
C ARG A 109 5.18 -10.37 -7.59
N MET A 110 5.37 -11.60 -7.10
CA MET A 110 4.28 -12.56 -6.84
C MET A 110 3.34 -12.12 -5.72
N ALA A 111 3.80 -11.25 -4.81
CA ALA A 111 2.93 -10.67 -3.79
C ALA A 111 1.79 -9.82 -4.37
N TYR A 112 1.93 -9.30 -5.60
CA TYR A 112 0.91 -8.49 -6.25
C TYR A 112 -0.12 -9.34 -7.01
N SER A 113 -1.40 -8.99 -6.88
CA SER A 113 -2.56 -9.63 -7.53
C SER A 113 -2.66 -9.39 -9.04
N GLU A 114 -1.79 -8.57 -9.62
CA GLU A 114 -1.61 -8.41 -11.07
C GLU A 114 -0.15 -8.65 -11.46
N GLU A 115 0.09 -9.00 -12.73
CA GLU A 115 1.44 -9.18 -13.24
C GLU A 115 2.16 -7.84 -13.31
N VAL A 116 3.29 -7.71 -12.62
CA VAL A 116 4.10 -6.49 -12.64
C VAL A 116 4.99 -6.48 -13.88
N LYS A 117 4.51 -5.85 -14.96
CA LYS A 117 5.23 -5.68 -16.24
C LYS A 117 6.23 -4.52 -16.20
N MET A 118 7.20 -4.61 -15.29
CA MET A 118 8.27 -3.62 -15.11
C MET A 118 9.64 -4.28 -15.30
N ARG A 119 10.62 -3.59 -15.89
CA ARG A 119 11.98 -4.10 -15.97
C ARG A 119 12.55 -4.36 -14.58
N SER A 120 13.46 -5.32 -14.50
CA SER A 120 13.98 -5.79 -13.23
C SER A 120 14.71 -4.69 -12.44
N ASP A 121 15.58 -3.91 -13.10
CA ASP A 121 16.33 -2.85 -12.42
C ASP A 121 15.42 -1.70 -11.94
N ASP A 122 14.43 -1.31 -12.75
CA ASP A 122 13.45 -0.29 -12.38
C ASP A 122 12.62 -0.72 -11.15
N PHE A 123 12.21 -2.00 -11.11
CA PHE A 123 11.47 -2.55 -9.97
C PHE A 123 12.32 -2.60 -8.71
N VAL A 124 13.58 -3.04 -8.82
CA VAL A 124 14.51 -3.10 -7.68
C VAL A 124 14.78 -1.71 -7.12
N GLN A 125 15.01 -0.71 -7.98
CA GLN A 125 15.21 0.67 -7.56
C GLN A 125 13.96 1.22 -6.85
N MET A 126 12.77 1.04 -7.44
CA MET A 126 11.50 1.47 -6.85
C MET A 126 11.29 0.82 -5.47
N MET A 127 11.46 -0.49 -5.37
CA MET A 127 11.30 -1.22 -4.11
C MET A 127 12.29 -0.74 -3.04
N LEU A 128 13.55 -0.46 -3.41
CA LEU A 128 14.53 0.05 -2.45
C LEU A 128 14.09 1.41 -1.88
N LEU A 129 13.74 2.34 -2.76
CA LEU A 129 13.31 3.68 -2.37
C LEU A 129 12.07 3.63 -1.49
N ASP A 130 11.06 2.87 -1.90
CA ASP A 130 9.78 2.80 -1.20
C ASP A 130 9.91 2.08 0.16
N CYS A 131 10.65 0.98 0.23
CA CYS A 131 10.88 0.27 1.50
C CYS A 131 11.70 1.12 2.49
N CYS A 132 12.79 1.75 2.04
CA CYS A 132 13.57 2.65 2.90
C CYS A 132 12.74 3.85 3.37
N PHE A 133 11.90 4.41 2.49
CA PHE A 133 10.99 5.49 2.85
C PHE A 133 10.01 5.09 3.96
N VAL A 134 9.36 3.94 3.84
CA VAL A 134 8.43 3.42 4.86
C VAL A 134 9.16 3.16 6.19
N ILE A 135 10.31 2.47 6.15
CA ILE A 135 11.08 2.14 7.36
C ILE A 135 11.55 3.40 8.10
N GLU A 136 12.17 4.35 7.40
CA GLU A 136 12.64 5.59 8.04
C GLU A 136 11.49 6.49 8.49
N THR A 137 10.32 6.45 7.83
CA THR A 137 9.11 7.16 8.31
C THR A 137 8.67 6.64 9.66
N ILE A 138 8.57 5.31 9.80
CA ILE A 138 8.21 4.63 11.05
C ILE A 138 9.25 4.91 12.16
N LEU A 139 10.55 4.83 11.83
CA LEU A 139 11.63 5.07 12.78
C LEU A 139 11.69 6.52 13.27
N SER A 140 11.55 7.49 12.36
CA SER A 140 11.60 8.91 12.71
C SER A 140 10.53 9.27 13.74
N GLU A 141 9.37 8.62 13.69
CA GLU A 141 8.31 8.76 14.68
C GLU A 141 8.66 8.08 16.04
N GLY A 142 9.30 6.91 16.00
CA GLY A 142 9.79 6.23 17.21
C GLY A 142 10.88 7.02 17.94
N GLU A 143 11.73 7.72 17.19
CA GLU A 143 12.87 8.50 17.69
C GLU A 143 12.49 9.92 18.13
N GLY A 144 11.23 10.34 17.98
CA GLY A 144 10.82 11.71 18.24
C GLY A 144 11.42 12.73 17.26
N GLN A 145 11.96 12.24 16.14
CA GLN A 145 12.48 13.04 15.02
C GLN A 145 11.43 13.18 13.92
N ALA A 146 10.15 13.18 14.31
CA ALA A 146 9.04 13.30 13.38
C ALA A 146 9.23 14.56 12.53
N THR A 147 9.40 14.36 11.23
CA THR A 147 9.37 15.48 10.28
C THR A 147 7.93 16.00 10.17
N ILE A 148 7.74 17.16 9.56
CA ILE A 148 6.40 17.70 9.23
C ILE A 148 5.53 16.65 8.51
N TRP A 149 6.16 15.68 7.85
CA TRP A 149 5.51 14.62 7.08
C TRP A 149 5.20 13.36 7.88
N SER A 150 5.99 13.00 8.90
CA SER A 150 6.03 11.65 9.49
C SER A 150 4.71 11.17 10.10
N LEU A 151 3.85 12.10 10.54
CA LEU A 151 2.47 11.80 10.96
C LEU A 151 1.45 12.57 10.15
N SER A 152 1.79 13.16 9.00
CA SER A 152 0.77 13.83 8.17
C SER A 152 -0.39 12.85 7.91
N PRO A 153 -1.65 13.22 8.22
CA PRO A 153 -2.80 12.33 8.02
C PRO A 153 -2.89 11.85 6.57
N VAL A 154 -2.45 12.67 5.63
CA VAL A 154 -2.40 12.36 4.20
C VAL A 154 -1.31 11.31 3.90
N LEU A 155 -0.12 11.45 4.49
CA LEU A 155 0.95 10.46 4.32
C LEU A 155 0.57 9.11 4.93
N VAL A 156 0.07 9.13 6.15
CA VAL A 156 -0.38 7.94 6.87
C VAL A 156 -1.49 7.24 6.08
N ARG A 157 -2.47 8.00 5.56
CA ARG A 157 -3.50 7.44 4.68
C ARG A 157 -2.88 6.74 3.48
N ASP A 158 -2.00 7.41 2.74
CA ASP A 158 -1.37 6.85 1.56
C ASP A 158 -0.58 5.57 1.89
N MET A 159 0.09 5.50 3.03
CA MET A 159 0.78 4.27 3.46
C MET A 159 -0.16 3.09 3.79
N LEU A 160 -1.45 3.34 4.02
CA LEU A 160 -2.41 2.34 4.52
C LEU A 160 -3.49 1.93 3.52
N ILE A 161 -3.65 2.66 2.41
CA ILE A 161 -4.59 2.24 1.36
C ILE A 161 -4.11 0.94 0.69
N LEU A 162 -5.09 0.11 0.30
CA LEU A 162 -4.85 -1.26 -0.16
C LEU A 162 -3.94 -1.35 -1.41
N GLU A 163 -4.10 -0.44 -2.36
CA GLU A 163 -3.33 -0.45 -3.61
C GLU A 163 -1.91 0.11 -3.47
N ASN A 164 -1.55 0.64 -2.29
CA ASN A 164 -0.28 1.34 -2.05
C ASN A 164 0.57 0.61 -0.98
N GLN A 165 0.57 -0.72 -1.04
CA GLN A 165 1.27 -1.59 -0.09
C GLN A 165 2.58 -2.14 -0.67
N LEU A 166 3.51 -2.46 0.22
CA LEU A 166 4.81 -3.08 -0.10
C LEU A 166 4.89 -4.51 0.43
N PRO A 167 5.59 -5.43 -0.27
CA PRO A 167 5.76 -6.79 0.21
C PRO A 167 6.59 -6.83 1.49
N PHE A 168 6.04 -7.40 2.57
CA PHE A 168 6.76 -7.54 3.84
C PHE A 168 8.04 -8.37 3.72
N CYS A 169 8.10 -9.28 2.72
CA CYS A 169 9.29 -10.06 2.38
C CYS A 169 10.50 -9.20 1.97
N LEU A 170 10.31 -7.91 1.64
CA LEU A 170 11.39 -6.95 1.39
C LEU A 170 11.66 -6.05 2.61
N LEU A 171 10.60 -5.58 3.28
CA LEU A 171 10.73 -4.69 4.44
C LEU A 171 11.55 -5.32 5.57
N GLN A 172 11.22 -6.56 5.96
CA GLN A 172 11.89 -7.23 7.07
C GLN A 172 13.39 -7.47 6.79
N PRO A 173 13.80 -8.07 5.64
CA PRO A 173 15.23 -8.30 5.40
C PRO A 173 16.03 -7.02 5.22
N LEU A 174 15.45 -5.95 4.64
CA LEU A 174 16.12 -4.64 4.57
C LEU A 174 16.37 -4.10 5.97
N PHE A 175 15.35 -4.12 6.83
CA PHE A 175 15.44 -3.70 8.23
C PHE A 175 16.51 -4.51 8.97
N ASP A 176 16.39 -5.84 8.98
CA ASP A 176 17.33 -6.73 9.67
C ASP A 176 18.75 -6.45 9.22
N SER A 177 18.97 -6.33 7.91
CA SER A 177 20.31 -6.14 7.33
C SER A 177 20.96 -4.78 7.66
N THR A 178 20.17 -3.82 8.14
CA THR A 178 20.62 -2.48 8.50
C THR A 178 20.81 -2.35 10.01
N PHE A 179 19.91 -2.96 10.79
CA PHE A 179 19.81 -2.79 12.24
C PHE A 179 20.31 -4.01 13.03
N LEU A 180 21.14 -4.88 12.45
CA LEU A 180 21.67 -6.13 13.06
C LEU A 180 22.19 -6.01 14.50
N ARG A 181 22.68 -4.82 14.91
CA ARG A 181 23.26 -4.57 16.23
C ARG A 181 22.27 -3.97 17.24
N GLN A 182 21.02 -3.75 16.86
CA GLN A 182 20.00 -3.12 17.70
C GLN A 182 18.91 -4.13 18.05
N SER A 183 18.38 -4.09 19.27
CA SER A 183 17.26 -4.93 19.71
C SER A 183 15.92 -4.32 19.26
N LEU A 184 15.82 -3.95 17.98
CA LEU A 184 14.60 -3.41 17.40
C LEU A 184 13.85 -4.52 16.67
N ASP A 185 12.52 -4.49 16.78
CA ASP A 185 11.63 -5.38 16.04
C ASP A 185 10.74 -4.53 15.13
N LEU A 186 10.83 -4.78 13.82
CA LEU A 186 10.08 -4.03 12.81
C LEU A 186 8.57 -4.15 13.05
N SER A 187 8.08 -5.32 13.44
CA SER A 187 6.66 -5.54 13.70
C SER A 187 6.16 -4.67 14.85
N SER A 188 6.92 -4.61 15.95
CA SER A 188 6.64 -3.75 17.10
C SER A 188 6.68 -2.26 16.72
N LEU A 189 7.63 -1.85 15.88
CA LEU A 189 7.70 -0.47 15.38
C LEU A 189 6.49 -0.11 14.51
N ILE A 190 6.08 -1.00 13.60
CA ILE A 190 4.86 -0.84 12.78
C ILE A 190 3.64 -0.71 13.68
N LEU A 191 3.46 -1.59 14.66
CA LEU A 191 2.33 -1.54 15.59
C LEU A 191 2.32 -0.25 16.41
N GLY A 192 3.49 0.21 16.86
CA GLY A 192 3.63 1.50 17.54
C GLY A 192 3.23 2.68 16.66
N PHE A 193 3.67 2.69 15.40
CA PHE A 193 3.29 3.69 14.41
C PHE A 193 1.79 3.71 14.15
N LEU A 194 1.18 2.55 13.90
CA LEU A 194 -0.27 2.42 13.66
C LEU A 194 -1.08 2.87 14.88
N SER A 195 -0.68 2.45 16.08
CA SER A 195 -1.33 2.87 17.34
C SER A 195 -1.41 4.40 17.47
N LYS A 196 -0.32 5.10 17.14
CA LYS A 196 -0.28 6.56 17.15
C LYS A 196 -1.10 7.18 16.03
N ALA A 197 -1.00 6.65 14.81
CA ALA A 197 -1.74 7.11 13.64
C ALA A 197 -3.26 7.09 13.84
N TYR A 198 -3.77 6.07 14.55
CA TYR A 198 -5.19 5.90 14.86
C TYR A 198 -5.60 6.46 16.24
N CYS A 199 -4.71 7.19 16.92
CA CYS A 199 -5.03 7.76 18.22
C CYS A 199 -6.14 8.83 18.06
N PRO A 200 -7.25 8.78 18.82
CA PRO A 200 -8.39 9.69 18.65
C PRO A 200 -8.05 11.19 18.79
N SER A 201 -7.00 11.52 19.56
CA SER A 201 -6.48 12.89 19.68
C SER A 201 -5.88 13.39 18.36
N PHE A 202 -5.25 12.50 17.59
CA PHE A 202 -4.71 12.80 16.27
C PHE A 202 -5.83 13.02 15.23
N LEU A 203 -6.89 12.21 15.29
CA LEU A 203 -8.09 12.35 14.45
C LEU A 203 -8.96 13.58 14.82
N GLN A 204 -8.80 14.18 16.00
CA GLN A 204 -9.46 15.43 16.36
C GLN A 204 -8.73 16.66 15.83
N SER A 205 -7.41 16.57 15.59
CA SER A 205 -6.61 17.64 14.98
C SER A 205 -6.96 17.87 13.50
N THR A 206 -7.64 16.92 12.85
CA THR A 206 -8.06 17.00 11.44
C THR A 206 -9.49 17.50 11.25
N LYS A 207 -10.15 18.02 12.29
CA LYS A 207 -11.31 18.90 12.10
C LYS A 207 -10.84 20.24 11.53
N VAL A 208 -10.52 20.24 10.23
CA VAL A 208 -10.72 21.42 9.40
C VAL A 208 -12.14 21.90 9.68
N SER A 209 -12.24 23.15 10.10
CA SER A 209 -13.48 23.83 10.42
C SER A 209 -14.57 23.43 9.44
N THR A 210 -15.57 22.68 9.93
CA THR A 210 -16.84 22.55 9.23
C THR A 210 -17.30 23.98 8.97
N CYS A 211 -17.28 24.40 7.71
CA CYS A 211 -17.94 25.63 7.30
C CYS A 211 -19.39 25.47 7.75
N ARG A 212 -19.74 26.20 8.81
CA ARG A 212 -21.11 26.33 9.29
C ARG A 212 -21.95 26.65 8.05
N GLU A 213 -22.93 25.80 7.72
CA GLU A 213 -24.00 26.20 6.83
C GLU A 213 -24.62 27.48 7.40
N LYS A 214 -24.17 28.63 6.89
CA LYS A 214 -24.90 29.88 7.07
C LYS A 214 -26.12 29.71 6.20
N ARG A 215 -27.23 29.37 6.86
CA ARG A 215 -28.58 29.57 6.33
C ARG A 215 -28.71 31.06 6.01
N CYS A 216 -28.40 31.45 4.78
CA CYS A 216 -28.64 32.80 4.29
C CYS A 216 -30.14 32.96 4.07
N SER A 217 -30.83 33.47 5.10
CA SER A 217 -32.07 34.21 4.89
C SER A 217 -31.71 35.49 4.14
N GLY A 218 -31.93 35.49 2.82
CA GLY A 218 -31.72 36.67 1.99
C GLY A 218 -32.73 37.78 2.34
N PRO A 219 -32.32 39.05 2.36
CA PRO A 219 -33.25 40.13 2.14
C PRO A 219 -33.48 40.31 0.65
N GLU A 220 -34.71 40.69 0.34
CA GLU A 220 -35.20 41.00 -1.00
C GLU A 220 -34.33 42.05 -1.70
N GLY A 221 -34.07 41.81 -2.98
CA GLY A 221 -33.83 42.89 -3.95
C GLY A 221 -32.37 43.29 -4.23
N LEU A 222 -32.10 43.34 -5.53
CA LEU A 222 -31.11 44.18 -6.22
C LEU A 222 -29.69 43.63 -6.45
N SER A 223 -29.53 43.13 -7.68
CA SER A 223 -28.44 43.36 -8.65
C SER A 223 -27.06 43.74 -8.14
N GLY A 224 -26.08 42.88 -8.44
CA GLY A 224 -24.66 43.23 -8.46
C GLY A 224 -23.85 42.12 -9.10
N HIS A 225 -23.27 42.40 -10.26
CA HIS A 225 -22.33 41.55 -10.99
C HIS A 225 -20.97 41.48 -10.25
N TRP A 226 -20.06 40.65 -10.78
CA TRP A 226 -18.61 40.51 -10.49
C TRP A 226 -18.23 39.47 -9.42
N ILE A 227 -17.16 38.67 -9.53
CA ILE A 227 -16.15 38.32 -10.55
C ILE A 227 -15.56 36.98 -10.04
N LEU A 228 -15.17 36.11 -10.97
CA LEU A 228 -14.35 34.92 -10.72
C LEU A 228 -12.90 35.34 -10.43
N ASP A 229 -12.37 35.01 -9.25
CA ASP A 229 -10.93 34.90 -8.95
C ASP A 229 -10.78 33.57 -8.18
N VAL A 230 -10.29 32.46 -8.74
CA VAL A 230 -8.92 32.11 -9.18
C VAL A 230 -7.86 32.44 -8.13
N MET A 231 -7.35 31.35 -7.51
CA MET A 231 -6.03 31.12 -6.87
C MET A 231 -5.42 32.21 -5.98
N GLU A 232 -5.06 31.84 -4.74
CA GLU A 232 -3.65 31.77 -4.30
C GLU A 232 -3.49 31.35 -2.82
N TRP A 233 -2.54 30.44 -2.60
CA TRP A 233 -1.92 29.87 -1.38
C TRP A 233 -2.72 28.86 -0.53
#